data_AF-A0A7G2M0U4-F1
#
_entry.id   AF-A0A7G2M0U4-F1
#
_cell.length_a   1.000
_cell.length_b   1.000
_cell.length_c   1.000
_cell.angle_alpha   90.00
_cell.angle_beta   90.00
_cell.angle_gamma   90.00
#
_symmetry.space_group_name_H-M   'P 1'
#
loop_
_entity.id
_entity.type
_entity.pdbx_description
1 polymer ?
#
loop_
_entity_poly.entity_id
_entity_poly.type
_entity_poly.pdbx_seq_one_letter_code
_entity_poly.pdbx_strand_id
1 'polypeptide(L)' 'MSSQRAIVILNRGSGRQNGDQAETTIRNAFARHGIAAEFIHIDKRNDPKSAAHQALSRGDCIIAVAGGDGTISGVTS' A
#
# COMPACT_ATOMS: atom_id res chain seq x y z
N MET A 1 16.63 6.94 -16.90
CA MET A 1 16.36 6.67 -15.47
C MET A 1 15.19 5.70 -15.42
N SER A 2 15.33 4.55 -14.75
CA SER A 2 14.19 3.67 -14.51
C SER A 2 13.25 4.38 -13.54
N SER A 3 12.04 4.72 -13.98
CA SER A 3 11.02 5.27 -13.08
C SER A 3 10.51 4.14 -12.19
N GLN A 4 11.18 3.97 -11.05
CA GLN A 4 10.81 2.95 -10.07
C GLN A 4 9.41 3.24 -9.53
N ARG A 5 8.56 2.21 -9.47
CA ARG A 5 7.18 2.31 -9.01
C ARG A 5 6.99 1.50 -7.74
N ALA A 6 6.11 1.99 -6.87
CA ALA A 6 5.67 1.30 -5.68
C ALA A 6 4.14 1.18 -5.66
N ILE A 7 3.64 0.05 -5.20
CA ILE A 7 2.24 -0.16 -4.85
C ILE A 7 2.17 -0.28 -3.35
N VAL A 8 1.42 0.64 -2.74
CA VAL A 8 1.18 0.69 -1.32
C VAL A 8 -0.19 0.10 -1.02
N ILE A 9 -0.20 -1.04 -0.35
CA ILE A 9 -1.41 -1.64 0.21
C ILE A 9 -1.67 -0.95 1.55
N LEU A 10 -2.69 -0.10 1.62
CA LEU A 10 -2.98 0.74 2.79
C LEU A 10 -4.32 0.35 3.43
N ASN A 11 -4.29 -0.08 4.68
CA ASN A 11 -5.49 -0.23 5.49
C ASN A 11 -5.83 1.10 6.17
N ARG A 12 -6.77 1.85 5.60
CA ARG A 12 -7.20 3.17 6.10
C ARG A 12 -7.86 3.10 7.48
N GLY A 13 -8.39 1.94 7.86
CA GLY A 13 -9.03 1.71 9.17
C GLY A 13 -8.06 1.33 10.28
N SER A 14 -6.78 1.09 9.98
CA SER A 14 -5.76 0.74 10.99
C SER A 14 -5.25 1.96 11.76
N GLY A 15 -4.79 1.73 13.00
CA GLY A 15 -4.18 2.76 13.84
C GLY A 15 -5.15 3.86 14.27
N ARG A 16 -4.75 5.12 14.11
CA ARG A 16 -5.57 6.30 14.46
C ARG A 16 -6.72 6.61 13.48
N GLN A 17 -6.98 5.73 12.50
CA GLN A 17 -8.05 5.88 11.52
C GLN A 17 -7.92 7.12 10.60
N ASN A 18 -6.71 7.66 10.45
CA ASN A 18 -6.40 8.82 9.60
C ASN A 18 -5.84 8.38 8.24
N GLY A 19 -6.55 7.53 7.51
CA GLY A 19 -6.08 6.92 6.27
C GLY A 19 -5.58 7.93 5.22
N ASP A 20 -6.28 9.04 5.03
CA ASP A 20 -5.92 10.05 4.01
C ASP A 20 -4.63 10.82 4.36
N GLN A 21 -4.42 11.08 5.65
CA GLN A 21 -3.17 11.67 6.13
C GLN A 21 -2.01 10.70 5.94
N ALA A 22 -2.20 9.43 6.29
CA ALA A 22 -1.19 8.39 6.09
C ALA A 22 -0.83 8.22 4.61
N GLU A 23 -1.82 8.21 3.72
CA GLU A 23 -1.59 8.16 2.27
C GLU A 23 -0.74 9.35 1.81
N THR A 24 -1.09 10.57 2.20
CA THR A 24 -0.34 11.78 1.84
C THR A 24 1.11 11.71 2.32
N THR A 25 1.32 11.29 3.57
CA THR A 25 2.66 11.14 4.14
C THR A 25 3.48 10.10 3.38
N ILE A 26 2.91 8.92 3.09
CA ILE A 26 3.60 7.84 2.39
C ILE A 26 3.91 8.25 0.95
N ARG A 27 2.96 8.86 0.24
CA ARG A 27 3.15 9.36 -1.13
C ARG A 27 4.31 10.35 -1.20
N ASN A 28 4.36 11.30 -0.26
CA ASN A 28 5.45 12.27 -0.16
C ASN A 28 6.81 11.61 0.15
N ALA A 29 6.82 10.56 0.98
CA ALA A 29 8.05 9.82 1.29
C ALA A 29 8.63 9.13 0.05
N PHE A 30 7.82 8.43 -0.75
CA PHE A 30 8.27 7.84 -2.01
C PHE A 30 8.70 8.89 -3.04
N ALA A 31 7.94 9.98 -3.18
CA ALA A 31 8.23 11.04 -4.14
C ALA A 31 9.59 11.71 -3.89
N ARG A 32 10.02 11.85 -2.63
CA ARG A 32 11.36 12.35 -2.27
C ARG A 32 12.51 11.51 -2.84
N HIS A 33 12.24 10.25 -3.16
CA HIS A 33 13.21 9.33 -3.77
C HIS A 33 12.95 9.09 -5.26
N GLY A 34 12.07 9.88 -5.89
CA GLY A 34 11.73 9.72 -7.31
C GLY A 34 10.92 8.45 -7.61
N ILE A 35 10.27 7.86 -6.60
CA ILE A 35 9.46 6.65 -6.75
C ILE A 35 7.99 7.06 -6.85
N ALA A 36 7.30 6.61 -7.89
CA ALA A 36 5.87 6.83 -8.04
C ALA A 36 5.08 5.82 -7.20
N ALA A 37 4.32 6.30 -6.21
CA ALA A 37 3.50 5.47 -5.34
C ALA A 37 2.03 5.45 -5.78
N GLU A 38 1.54 4.25 -6.11
CA GLU A 38 0.13 3.92 -6.32
C GLU A 38 -0.44 3.27 -5.05
N PHE A 39 -1.74 3.39 -4.82
CA PHE A 39 -2.37 2.89 -3.58
C PHE A 39 -3.48 1.89 -3.89
N ILE A 40 -3.52 0.81 -3.13
CA ILE A 40 -4.64 -0.12 -3.04
C ILE A 40 -5.16 -0.05 -1.61
N HIS A 41 -6.42 0.33 -1.45
CA HIS A 41 -7.02 0.45 -0.13
C HIS A 41 -7.62 -0.88 0.33
N ILE A 42 -7.31 -1.25 1.57
CA ILE A 42 -8.02 -2.29 2.30
C ILE A 42 -9.12 -1.60 3.11
N ASP A 43 -10.33 -2.09 2.97
CA ASP A 43 -11.51 -1.68 3.73
C ASP A 43 -12.42 -2.89 4.01
N LYS A 44 -13.64 -2.67 4.48
CA LYS A 44 -14.57 -3.76 4.80
C LYS A 44 -15.00 -4.60 3.58
N ARG A 45 -14.80 -4.09 2.36
CA ARG A 45 -15.20 -4.73 1.09
C ARG A 45 -14.02 -5.34 0.33
N ASN A 46 -12.79 -4.94 0.66
CA ASN A 46 -11.58 -5.43 0.00
C ASN A 46 -10.63 -6.02 1.04
N ASP A 47 -10.48 -7.34 1.02
CA ASP A 47 -9.64 -8.07 1.97
C ASP A 47 -8.15 -7.97 1.62
N PRO A 48 -7.24 -8.19 2.59
CA PRO A 48 -5.80 -8.09 2.38
C PRO A 48 -5.24 -8.99 1.27
N LYS A 49 -5.81 -10.19 1.08
CA LYS A 49 -5.33 -11.16 0.10
C LYS A 49 -5.67 -10.73 -1.32
N SER A 50 -6.89 -10.24 -1.53
CA SER A 50 -7.31 -9.64 -2.80
C SER A 50 -6.43 -8.44 -3.18
N ALA A 51 -6.11 -7.58 -2.22
CA ALA A 51 -5.20 -6.45 -2.43
C ALA A 51 -3.78 -6.89 -2.81
N ALA A 52 -3.25 -7.95 -2.18
CA ALA A 52 -1.96 -8.53 -2.50
C ALA A 52 -1.91 -9.08 -3.93
N HIS A 53 -2.92 -9.86 -4.33
CA HIS A 53 -3.03 -10.38 -5.70
C HIS A 53 -3.12 -9.25 -6.73
N GLN A 54 -3.88 -8.20 -6.45
CA GLN A 54 -3.96 -7.03 -7.32
C GLN A 54 -2.64 -6.29 -7.43
N ALA A 55 -1.84 -6.21 -6.36
CA ALA A 55 -0.51 -5.60 -6.41
C ALA A 55 0.46 -6.43 -7.26
N LEU A 56 0.48 -7.76 -7.03
CA LEU A 56 1.34 -8.70 -7.75
C LEU A 56 1.04 -8.72 -9.27
N SER A 57 -0.21 -8.48 -9.68
CA SER A 57 -0.58 -8.46 -11.09
C SER A 57 -0.09 -7.24 -11.86
N ARG A 58 0.51 -6.23 -11.21
CA ARG A 58 0.99 -4.99 -11.86
C ARG A 58 2.45 -5.02 -12.30
N GLY A 59 3.11 -6.18 -12.19
CA GLY A 59 4.48 -6.43 -12.65
C GLY A 59 5.56 -5.88 -11.72
N ASP A 60 6.75 -5.62 -12.26
CA ASP A 60 7.95 -5.23 -11.49
C ASP A 60 7.74 -3.89 -10.77
N CYS A 61 7.51 -3.98 -9.46
CA CYS A 61 7.35 -2.84 -8.56
C CYS A 61 7.67 -3.24 -7.11
N ILE A 62 7.93 -2.24 -6.27
CA ILE A 62 7.96 -2.44 -4.83
C ILE A 62 6.53 -2.61 -4.33
N ILE A 63 6.26 -3.65 -3.53
CA ILE A 63 5.01 -3.75 -2.77
C ILE A 63 5.31 -3.34 -1.33
N ALA A 64 4.64 -2.29 -0.85
CA ALA A 64 4.72 -1.82 0.53
C ALA A 64 3.37 -2.02 1.22
N VAL A 65 3.37 -2.48 2.47
CA VAL A 65 2.15 -2.72 3.24
C VAL A 65 2.11 -1.77 4.42
N ALA A 66 0.99 -1.05 4.57
CA ALA A 66 0.75 -0.09 5.65
C ALA A 66 -0.53 -0.46 6.40
N GLY A 67 -0.38 -0.96 7.62
CA GLY A 67 -1.47 -1.36 8.51
C GLY A 67 -0.93 -2.02 9.78
N GLY A 68 -1.83 -2.51 10.64
CA GLY A 68 -1.44 -3.33 11.79
C GLY A 68 -1.07 -4.77 11.41
N ASP A 69 -0.70 -5.58 12.40
CA ASP A 69 -0.24 -6.97 12.20
C ASP A 69 -1.23 -7.84 11.41
N GLY A 70 -2.55 -7.67 11.65
CA GLY A 70 -3.57 -8.39 10.89
C GLY A 70 -3.59 -8.04 9.40
N THR A 71 -3.20 -6.81 9.03
CA THR A 71 -3.07 -6.39 7.63
C THR A 71 -1.83 -7.03 7.00
N ILE A 72 -0.70 -6.99 7.72
CA ILE A 72 0.57 -7.57 7.25
C ILE A 72 0.41 -9.08 7.05
N SER A 73 -0.11 -9.78 8.08
CA SER A 73 -0.36 -11.21 8.04
C SER A 73 -1.27 -11.61 6.87
N GLY A 74 -2.39 -10.91 6.69
CA GLY A 74 -3.32 -11.21 5.59
C GLY A 74 -2.78 -10.94 4.19
N VAL A 75 -1.80 -10.04 4.02
CA VAL A 75 -1.10 -9.85 2.74
C VAL A 75 -0.09 -10.98 2.49
N THR A 76 0.50 -11.54 3.55
CA THR A 76 1.55 -12.58 3.45
C THR A 76 1.03 -14.02 3.41
N SER A 77 -0.28 -14.24 3.62
CA SER A 77 -0.95 -15.54 3.68
C SER A 77 -1.51 -16.02 2.33
#